data_AF-A0A5Q0EFD0-F1
#
_entry.id   AF-A0A5Q0EFD0-F1
#
_cell.length_a   1.000
_cell.length_b   1.000
_cell.length_c   1.000
_cell.angle_alpha   90.00
_cell.angle_beta   90.00
_cell.angle_gamma   90.00
#
_symmetry.space_group_name_H-M   'P 1'
#
loop_
_entity.id
_entity.type
_entity.pdbx_description
1 polymer ?
#
loop_
_entity_poly.entity_id
_entity_poly.type
_entity_poly.pdbx_seq_one_letter_code
_entity_poly.pdbx_strand_id
1 'polypeptide(L)'
;MIKIDNLLLVLLLLAACLALPSAAFAAPGVSELNGVKVLTLVGRDPPGVRCNTNIQVAAELSNSYKIPVMLVPVTFAGPGAKAPAVYYGGELIAVDGGNLNGMLDATSLADVLELEGATSQDQKGRLMQIQSELDAFKAAIKKVQ
;
A
#
# COMPACT_ATOMS: atom_id res chain seq x y z
N MET A 1 28.26 43.61 -16.04
CA MET A 1 29.22 42.93 -15.15
C MET A 1 28.47 42.46 -13.91
N ILE A 2 28.19 41.16 -13.81
CA ILE A 2 27.61 40.58 -12.59
C ILE A 2 28.73 40.58 -11.55
N LYS A 3 28.50 41.24 -10.40
CA LYS A 3 29.46 41.24 -9.29
C LYS A 3 29.62 39.82 -8.75
N ILE A 4 30.84 39.43 -8.39
CA ILE A 4 31.18 38.08 -7.89
C ILE A 4 30.28 37.68 -6.69
N ASP A 5 29.91 38.65 -5.85
CA ASP A 5 29.00 38.46 -4.72
C ASP A 5 27.58 38.02 -5.15
N ASN A 6 27.08 38.57 -6.28
CA ASN A 6 25.80 38.18 -6.84
C ASN A 6 25.86 36.79 -7.50
N LEU A 7 27.02 36.39 -8.04
CA LEU A 7 27.20 35.08 -8.62
C LEU A 7 27.18 33.98 -7.54
N LEU A 8 27.82 34.24 -6.40
CA LEU A 8 27.84 33.32 -5.26
C LEU A 8 26.42 33.13 -4.67
N LEU A 9 25.65 34.22 -4.56
CA LEU A 9 24.28 34.19 -4.07
C LEU A 9 23.36 33.37 -4.99
N VAL A 10 23.52 33.53 -6.30
CA VAL A 10 22.74 32.77 -7.31
C VAL A 10 23.07 31.29 -7.25
N LEU A 11 24.35 30.92 -7.10
CA LEU A 11 24.78 29.52 -6.95
C LEU A 11 24.24 28.87 -5.66
N LEU A 12 24.23 29.60 -4.55
CA LEU A 12 23.64 29.15 -3.28
C LEU A 12 22.12 28.95 -3.39
N LEU A 13 21.41 29.86 -4.06
CA LEU A 13 19.97 29.71 -4.32
C LEU A 13 19.67 28.52 -5.25
N LEU A 14 20.50 28.29 -6.28
CA LEU A 14 20.33 27.17 -7.20
C LEU A 14 20.57 25.82 -6.51
N ALA A 15 21.59 25.74 -5.63
CA ALA A 15 21.87 24.57 -4.82
C ALA A 15 20.74 24.27 -3.81
N ALA A 16 20.13 25.31 -3.23
CA ALA A 16 18.97 25.16 -2.33
C ALA A 16 17.73 24.61 -3.07
N CYS A 17 17.51 25.01 -4.33
CA CYS A 17 16.42 24.46 -5.15
C CYS A 17 16.62 22.98 -5.52
N LEU A 18 17.88 22.52 -5.68
CA LEU A 18 18.21 21.12 -5.94
C LEU A 18 18.12 20.23 -4.69
N ALA A 19 18.14 20.83 -3.50
CA ALA A 19 17.99 20.14 -2.22
C ALA A 19 16.53 20.03 -1.75
N LEU A 20 15.56 20.52 -2.55
CA LEU A 20 14.16 20.27 -2.26
C LEU A 20 13.90 18.77 -2.43
N PRO A 21 13.45 18.05 -1.39
CA PRO A 21 13.01 16.68 -1.58
C PRO A 21 11.94 16.71 -2.66
N SER A 22 12.06 15.85 -3.67
CA SER A 22 10.93 15.53 -4.54
C SER A 22 9.77 15.25 -3.60
N ALA A 23 8.67 16.01 -3.71
CA ALA A 23 7.49 15.79 -2.90
C ALA A 23 6.97 14.38 -3.22
N ALA A 24 7.52 13.38 -2.52
CA ALA A 24 6.88 12.10 -2.35
C ALA A 24 5.60 12.48 -1.61
N PHE A 25 4.48 12.46 -2.34
CA PHE A 25 3.17 12.69 -1.76
C PHE A 25 3.07 11.76 -0.55
N ALA A 26 3.02 12.35 0.64
CA ALA A 26 2.96 11.58 1.87
C ALA A 26 1.77 10.63 1.76
N ALA A 27 1.95 9.38 2.21
CA ALA A 27 0.87 8.41 2.20
C ALA A 27 -0.35 8.99 2.91
N PRO A 28 -1.57 8.84 2.36
CA PRO A 28 -2.78 9.27 3.03
C PRO A 28 -2.94 8.55 4.38
N GLY A 29 -3.35 9.29 5.42
CA GLY A 29 -3.61 8.73 6.74
C GLY A 29 -2.36 8.55 7.60
N VAL A 30 -2.39 7.58 8.52
CA VAL A 30 -1.27 7.28 9.43
C VAL A 30 -0.37 6.21 8.80
N SER A 31 0.95 6.42 8.83
CA SER A 31 1.94 5.45 8.35
C SER A 31 2.24 4.35 9.37
N GLU A 32 2.03 4.63 10.66
CA GLU A 32 2.26 3.68 11.75
C GLU A 32 1.15 3.79 12.81
N LEU A 33 0.85 2.66 13.45
CA LEU A 33 -0.08 2.57 14.57
C LEU A 33 0.53 1.68 15.65
N ASN A 34 0.74 2.24 16.84
CA ASN A 34 1.39 1.55 17.98
C ASN A 34 2.78 0.97 17.63
N GLY A 35 3.56 1.68 16.82
CA GLY A 35 4.89 1.23 16.37
C GLY A 35 4.87 0.14 15.30
N VAL A 36 3.70 -0.16 14.72
CA VAL A 36 3.54 -1.11 13.61
C VAL A 36 3.19 -0.35 12.34
N LYS A 37 3.92 -0.60 11.26
CA LYS A 37 3.65 -0.02 9.94
C LYS A 37 2.25 -0.40 9.43
N VAL A 38 1.53 0.59 8.93
CA VAL A 38 0.16 0.46 8.43
C VAL A 38 0.19 0.16 6.94
N LEU A 39 -0.64 -0.79 6.50
CA LEU A 39 -0.95 -1.03 5.10
C LEU A 39 -2.12 -0.14 4.69
N THR A 40 -1.84 0.90 3.91
CA THR A 40 -2.85 1.85 3.43
C THR A 40 -3.25 1.53 2.01
N LEU A 41 -4.54 1.27 1.80
CA LEU A 41 -5.16 1.03 0.50
C LEU A 41 -5.96 2.26 0.08
N VAL A 42 -5.53 2.97 -0.95
CA VAL A 42 -6.31 4.05 -1.56
C VAL A 42 -7.18 3.47 -2.67
N GLY A 43 -8.50 3.52 -2.45
CA GLY A 43 -9.50 2.90 -3.33
C GLY A 43 -10.43 3.90 -4.01
N ARG A 44 -10.98 3.53 -5.16
CA ARG A 44 -12.14 4.24 -5.73
C ARG A 44 -13.40 3.91 -4.91
N ASP A 45 -14.38 4.80 -4.95
CA ASP A 45 -15.70 4.57 -4.37
C ASP A 45 -16.77 4.75 -5.46
N PRO A 46 -17.46 3.66 -5.90
CA PRO A 46 -17.29 2.27 -5.45
C PRO A 46 -15.97 1.63 -5.93
N PRO A 47 -15.46 0.60 -5.24
CA PRO A 47 -14.20 -0.03 -5.60
C PRO A 47 -14.32 -0.87 -6.88
N GLY A 48 -13.40 -0.63 -7.81
CA GLY A 48 -13.23 -1.46 -9.01
C GLY A 48 -12.46 -2.76 -8.72
N VAL A 49 -12.30 -3.60 -9.75
CA VAL A 49 -11.65 -4.93 -9.64
C VAL A 49 -10.29 -4.86 -8.93
N ARG A 50 -9.39 -3.98 -9.36
CA ARG A 50 -8.05 -3.86 -8.75
C ARG A 50 -8.09 -3.44 -7.27
N CYS A 51 -9.01 -2.53 -6.91
CA CYS A 51 -9.20 -2.13 -5.51
C CYS A 51 -9.70 -3.31 -4.67
N ASN A 52 -10.68 -4.07 -5.19
CA ASN A 52 -11.20 -5.26 -4.51
C ASN A 52 -10.14 -6.36 -4.37
N THR A 53 -9.26 -6.53 -5.34
CA THR A 53 -8.13 -7.47 -5.24
C THR A 53 -7.20 -7.07 -4.09
N ASN A 54 -6.79 -5.81 -4.00
CA ASN A 54 -5.92 -5.36 -2.91
C ASN A 54 -6.55 -5.55 -1.52
N ILE A 55 -7.87 -5.32 -1.40
CA ILE A 55 -8.60 -5.53 -0.13
C ILE A 55 -8.62 -7.02 0.24
N GLN A 56 -8.85 -7.90 -0.73
CA GLN A 56 -8.83 -9.35 -0.50
C GLN A 56 -7.44 -9.84 -0.10
N VAL A 57 -6.40 -9.39 -0.80
CA VAL A 57 -5.01 -9.71 -0.49
C VAL A 57 -4.62 -9.21 0.91
N ALA A 58 -5.01 -7.97 1.27
CA ALA A 58 -4.77 -7.44 2.60
C ALA A 58 -5.49 -8.26 3.69
N ALA A 59 -6.74 -8.67 3.44
CA ALA A 59 -7.49 -9.51 4.35
C ALA A 59 -6.85 -10.90 4.51
N GLU A 60 -6.42 -11.51 3.41
CA GLU A 60 -5.72 -12.79 3.41
C GLU A 60 -4.44 -12.71 4.25
N LEU A 61 -3.55 -11.75 3.96
CA LEU A 61 -2.27 -11.64 4.67
C LEU A 61 -2.43 -11.21 6.13
N SER A 62 -3.50 -10.51 6.49
CA SER A 62 -3.82 -10.21 7.90
C SER A 62 -4.11 -11.47 8.73
N ASN A 63 -4.39 -12.62 8.11
CA ASN A 63 -4.53 -13.90 8.80
C ASN A 63 -3.18 -14.57 9.13
N SER A 64 -2.08 -14.07 8.55
CA SER A 64 -0.71 -14.58 8.72
C SER A 64 0.22 -13.56 9.38
N TYR A 65 0.00 -12.27 9.14
CA TYR A 65 0.81 -11.16 9.64
C TYR A 65 -0.01 -10.19 10.51
N LYS A 66 0.62 -9.60 11.53
CA LYS A 66 0.07 -8.57 12.41
C LYS A 66 0.19 -7.20 11.74
N ILE A 67 -0.69 -6.94 10.77
CA ILE A 67 -0.70 -5.70 9.98
C ILE A 67 -1.97 -4.87 10.23
N PRO A 68 -1.86 -3.61 10.66
CA PRO A 68 -2.98 -2.67 10.60
C PRO A 68 -3.30 -2.35 9.14
N VAL A 69 -4.56 -2.52 8.72
CA VAL A 69 -5.01 -2.19 7.37
C VAL A 69 -5.93 -0.97 7.41
N MET A 70 -5.62 0.04 6.61
CA MET A 70 -6.42 1.25 6.45
C MET A 70 -6.93 1.36 5.01
N LEU A 71 -8.23 1.54 4.84
CA LEU A 71 -8.83 1.84 3.54
C LEU A 71 -9.17 3.32 3.48
N VAL A 72 -8.67 4.01 2.47
CA VAL A 72 -8.89 5.45 2.25
C VAL A 72 -9.57 5.63 0.89
N PRO A 73 -10.80 6.16 0.82
CA PRO A 73 -11.39 6.52 -0.46
C PRO A 73 -10.57 7.64 -1.11
N VAL A 74 -10.36 7.57 -2.42
CA VAL A 74 -9.52 8.52 -3.17
C VAL A 74 -9.95 9.98 -2.99
N THR A 75 -11.25 10.20 -2.76
CA THR A 75 -11.84 11.52 -2.47
C THR A 75 -11.35 12.12 -1.14
N PHE A 76 -10.86 11.29 -0.21
CA PHE A 76 -10.27 11.70 1.07
C PHE A 76 -8.74 11.60 1.09
N ALA A 77 -8.13 11.07 0.03
CA ALA A 77 -6.68 10.87 -0.05
C ALA A 77 -5.89 12.14 -0.40
N GLY A 78 -6.58 13.25 -0.67
CA GLY A 78 -6.00 14.55 -0.98
C GLY A 78 -5.88 14.84 -2.50
N PRO A 79 -5.56 16.09 -2.87
CA PRO A 79 -5.46 16.49 -4.27
C PRO A 79 -4.40 15.70 -5.03
N GLY A 80 -4.75 15.19 -6.22
CA GLY A 80 -3.83 14.44 -7.08
C GLY A 80 -3.61 12.98 -6.67
N ALA A 81 -4.27 12.50 -5.60
CA ALA A 81 -4.23 11.10 -5.23
C ALA A 81 -4.77 10.21 -6.36
N LYS A 82 -4.08 9.09 -6.60
CA LYS A 82 -4.47 8.09 -7.59
C LYS A 82 -5.07 6.88 -6.88
N ALA A 83 -6.02 6.23 -7.56
CA ALA A 83 -6.60 4.97 -7.11
C ALA A 83 -6.73 3.96 -8.26
N PRO A 84 -6.31 2.71 -8.06
CA PRO A 84 -5.78 2.16 -6.80
C PRO A 84 -4.35 2.65 -6.47
N ALA A 85 -4.06 2.82 -5.18
CA ALA A 85 -2.69 2.95 -4.69
C ALA A 85 -2.53 2.17 -3.38
N VAL A 86 -1.33 1.65 -3.14
CA VAL A 86 -1.00 0.88 -1.94
C VAL A 86 0.27 1.44 -1.33
N TYR A 87 0.22 1.69 -0.02
CA TYR A 87 1.36 2.13 0.77
C TYR A 87 1.59 1.19 1.95
N TYR A 88 2.84 1.02 2.37
CA TYR A 88 3.18 0.34 3.61
C TYR A 88 4.17 1.19 4.41
N GLY A 89 3.83 1.52 5.66
CA GLY A 89 4.70 2.36 6.49
C GLY A 89 4.91 3.77 5.93
N GLY A 90 4.03 4.24 5.04
CA GLY A 90 4.17 5.52 4.34
C GLY A 90 4.87 5.43 2.98
N GLU A 91 5.47 4.29 2.63
CA GLU A 91 6.15 4.09 1.35
C GLU A 91 5.16 3.59 0.29
N LEU A 92 5.22 4.19 -0.91
CA LEU A 92 4.35 3.81 -2.02
C LEU A 92 4.86 2.54 -2.70
N ILE A 93 4.09 1.46 -2.63
CA ILE A 93 4.46 0.16 -3.20
C ILE A 93 3.75 -0.14 -4.53
N ALA A 94 2.54 0.38 -4.77
CA ALA A 94 1.84 0.23 -6.05
C ALA A 94 0.93 1.43 -6.33
N VAL A 95 0.79 1.84 -7.60
CA VAL A 95 -0.10 2.96 -7.99
C VAL A 95 -0.66 2.83 -9.41
N ASP A 96 -1.88 3.28 -9.62
CA ASP A 96 -2.56 3.35 -10.93
C ASP A 96 -1.72 4.13 -11.95
N GLY A 97 -1.47 3.50 -13.11
CA GLY A 97 -0.60 4.04 -14.16
C GLY A 97 0.89 4.11 -13.79
N GLY A 98 1.31 3.47 -12.69
CA GLY A 98 2.69 3.35 -12.25
C GLY A 98 3.02 1.92 -11.84
N ASN A 99 3.75 1.77 -10.73
CA ASN A 99 4.22 0.45 -10.29
C ASN A 99 3.04 -0.51 -10.09
N LEU A 100 3.18 -1.70 -10.69
CA LEU A 100 2.18 -2.78 -10.69
C LEU A 100 0.76 -2.35 -11.10
N ASN A 101 0.64 -1.19 -11.76
CA ASN A 101 -0.64 -0.56 -12.08
C ASN A 101 -1.62 -0.47 -10.89
N GLY A 102 -1.07 -0.32 -9.68
CA GLY A 102 -1.80 -0.17 -8.43
C GLY A 102 -2.44 -1.44 -7.89
N MET A 103 -2.06 -2.63 -8.37
CA MET A 103 -2.58 -3.90 -7.88
C MET A 103 -1.44 -4.79 -7.38
N LEU A 104 -1.59 -5.37 -6.20
CA LEU A 104 -0.67 -6.37 -5.65
C LEU A 104 -1.32 -7.75 -5.67
N ASP A 105 -0.51 -8.77 -5.89
CA ASP A 105 -0.84 -10.14 -5.50
C ASP A 105 -0.35 -10.43 -4.07
N ALA A 106 -0.83 -11.54 -3.51
CA ALA A 106 -0.51 -11.92 -2.14
C ALA A 106 0.99 -12.17 -1.92
N THR A 107 1.69 -12.74 -2.90
CA THR A 107 3.11 -13.02 -2.80
C THR A 107 3.93 -11.73 -2.74
N SER A 108 3.67 -10.79 -3.66
CA SER A 108 4.40 -9.52 -3.73
C SER A 108 4.24 -8.71 -2.45
N LEU A 109 3.03 -8.70 -1.87
CA LEU A 109 2.82 -8.03 -0.60
C LEU A 109 3.45 -8.79 0.57
N ALA A 110 3.42 -10.11 0.59
CA ALA A 110 4.10 -10.91 1.61
C ALA A 110 5.62 -10.66 1.60
N ASP A 111 6.24 -10.59 0.43
CA ASP A 111 7.68 -10.28 0.29
C ASP A 111 8.02 -8.91 0.91
N VAL A 112 7.19 -7.89 0.67
CA VAL A 112 7.34 -6.56 1.29
C VAL A 112 7.23 -6.67 2.81
N LEU A 113 6.22 -7.39 3.32
CA LEU A 113 6.01 -7.55 4.76
C LEU A 113 7.17 -8.28 5.44
N GLU A 114 7.72 -9.31 4.80
CA GLU A 114 8.86 -10.08 5.31
C GLU A 114 10.14 -9.25 5.33
N LEU A 115 10.41 -8.51 4.25
CA LEU A 115 11.57 -7.62 4.15
C LEU A 115 11.53 -6.54 5.24
N GLU A 116 10.34 -5.99 5.49
CA GLU A 116 10.11 -4.95 6.49
C GLU A 116 9.93 -5.50 7.93
N GLY A 117 10.04 -6.82 8.12
CA GLY A 117 10.02 -7.45 9.44
C GLY A 117 8.65 -7.50 10.11
N ALA A 118 7.57 -7.57 9.34
CA ALA A 118 6.21 -7.71 9.86
C ALA A 118 6.09 -8.98 10.72
N THR A 119 5.54 -8.83 11.94
CA THR A 119 5.41 -9.95 12.88
C THR A 119 4.30 -10.90 12.45
N SER A 120 4.52 -12.21 12.55
CA SER A 120 3.49 -13.21 12.28
C SER A 120 2.39 -13.24 13.35
N GLN A 121 1.20 -13.73 12.96
CA GLN A 121 0.12 -14.04 13.89
C GLN A 121 0.47 -15.26 14.75
N ASP A 122 0.09 -15.23 16.03
CA ASP A 122 0.34 -16.34 16.96
C ASP A 122 -0.59 -17.54 16.68
N GLN A 123 -1.73 -17.26 16.04
CA GLN A 123 -2.74 -18.24 15.67
C GLN A 123 -3.12 -18.04 14.20
N LYS A 124 -3.46 -19.14 13.52
CA LYS A 124 -4.00 -19.07 12.15
C LYS A 124 -5.31 -18.27 12.16
N GLY A 125 -5.40 -17.24 11.32
CA GLY A 125 -6.62 -16.45 11.19
C GLY A 125 -7.79 -17.26 10.59
N ARG A 126 -9.02 -16.71 10.72
CA ARG A 126 -10.27 -17.40 10.36
C ARG A 126 -10.34 -17.85 8.91
N LEU A 127 -9.78 -17.09 7.96
CA LEU A 127 -9.81 -17.47 6.54
C LEU A 127 -9.04 -18.78 6.29
N MET A 128 -8.00 -19.05 7.07
CA MET A 128 -7.21 -20.28 6.97
C MET A 128 -7.87 -21.47 7.66
N GLN A 129 -8.84 -21.24 8.54
CA GLN A 129 -9.53 -22.29 9.28
C GLN A 129 -10.68 -22.91 8.48
N ILE A 130 -11.24 -22.19 7.51
CA ILE A 130 -12.41 -22.63 6.72
C ILE A 130 -12.04 -23.32 5.40
N GLN A 131 -10.74 -23.46 5.11
CA GLN A 131 -10.28 -23.89 3.79
C GLN A 131 -10.73 -25.32 3.47
N SER A 132 -10.64 -26.23 4.45
CA SER A 132 -11.12 -27.61 4.34
C SER A 132 -12.61 -27.69 4.01
N GLU A 133 -13.43 -26.91 4.72
CA GLU A 133 -14.87 -26.85 4.57
C GLU A 133 -15.26 -26.25 3.22
N LEU A 134 -14.54 -25.21 2.80
CA LEU A 134 -14.73 -24.59 1.49
C LEU A 134 -14.39 -25.55 0.36
N ASP A 135 -13.30 -26.30 0.47
CA ASP A 135 -12.89 -27.28 -0.54
C ASP A 135 -13.86 -28.47 -0.60
N ALA A 136 -14.34 -28.93 0.55
CA ALA A 136 -15.39 -29.95 0.63
C ALA A 136 -16.69 -29.46 -0.04
N PHE A 137 -17.09 -28.21 0.22
CA PHE A 137 -18.27 -27.59 -0.40
C PHE A 137 -18.13 -27.47 -1.92
N LYS A 138 -16.99 -26.96 -2.41
CA LYS A 138 -16.70 -26.89 -3.84
C LYS A 138 -16.72 -28.27 -4.50
N ALA A 139 -16.16 -29.28 -3.83
CA ALA A 139 -16.20 -30.66 -4.32
C ALA A 139 -17.62 -31.23 -4.37
N ALA A 140 -18.49 -30.86 -3.42
CA ALA A 140 -19.89 -31.26 -3.42
C ALA A 140 -20.67 -30.63 -4.59
N ILE A 141 -20.48 -29.33 -4.88
CA ILE A 141 -21.13 -28.66 -6.02
C ILE A 141 -20.75 -29.33 -7.35
N LYS A 142 -19.47 -29.64 -7.55
CA LYS A 142 -18.98 -30.32 -8.77
C LYS A 142 -19.59 -31.68 -9.03
N LYS A 143 -20.20 -32.32 -8.01
CA LYS A 143 -20.88 -33.63 -8.16
C LYS A 143 -22.35 -33.49 -8.56
N VAL A 144 -22.92 -32.30 -8.44
CA VAL A 144 -24.35 -32.02 -8.72
C VAL A 144 -24.56 -31.40 -10.11
N GLN A 145 -23.51 -30.81 -10.68
CA GLN A 145 -23.46 -30.39 -12.09
C GLN A 145 -22.96 -31.53 -12.99
#